data_AF-M1RMJ1-F1
#
_entry.id   AF-M1RMJ1-F1
#
_cell.length_a   1.000
_cell.length_b   1.000
_cell.length_c   1.000
_cell.angle_alpha   90.00
_cell.angle_beta   90.00
_cell.angle_gamma   90.00
#
_symmetry.space_group_name_H-M   'P 1'
#
loop_
_entity.id
_entity.type
_entity.pdbx_description
1 polymer ?
#
loop_
_entity_poly.entity_id
_entity_poly.type
_entity_poly.pdbx_seq_one_letter_code
_entity_poly.pdbx_strand_id
1 'polypeptide(L)'
;MTTESYLHTLPLWGWGPVRTRLTYLAVFLVLSFLYAWLSDYNFATGTGNLSMVLFLAANVYFPFKRLLLHYRIKGVQSFMNRLLVYHIWLNTLSFLVACVHCYIALWGNYWLMLALTLMGLLTFCGFLMWIKYQPGHVKKGIYILHTQQLLFFVMLFAMLKGHYVF
;
A
#
# COMPACT_ATOMS: atom_id res chain seq x y z
N MET A 1 31.92 -9.06 -9.50
CA MET A 1 30.58 -8.52 -9.82
C MET A 1 30.38 -7.25 -8.99
N THR A 2 30.28 -6.11 -9.65
CA THR A 2 30.22 -4.77 -9.05
C THR A 2 28.82 -4.45 -8.54
N THR A 3 28.73 -3.74 -7.42
CA THR A 3 27.51 -3.35 -6.69
C THR A 3 26.51 -2.49 -7.49
N GLU A 4 26.87 -2.04 -8.69
CA GLU A 4 26.05 -1.18 -9.54
C GLU A 4 24.92 -1.92 -10.27
N SER A 5 25.04 -3.24 -10.48
CA SER A 5 24.02 -4.00 -11.22
C SER A 5 22.73 -4.29 -10.44
N TYR A 6 22.74 -4.16 -9.11
CA TYR A 6 21.55 -4.38 -8.26
C TYR A 6 20.57 -3.19 -8.27
N LEU A 7 20.98 -2.03 -8.79
CA LEU A 7 20.18 -0.81 -8.75
C LEU A 7 19.11 -0.75 -9.86
N HIS A 8 19.23 -1.57 -10.91
CA HIS A 8 18.48 -1.37 -12.16
C HIS A 8 17.30 -2.32 -12.40
N THR A 9 17.09 -3.32 -11.55
CA THR A 9 16.00 -4.28 -11.73
C THR A 9 15.29 -4.56 -10.42
N LEU A 10 14.49 -3.62 -9.93
CA LEU A 10 13.49 -3.96 -8.93
C LEU A 10 12.40 -4.78 -9.62
N PRO A 11 12.29 -6.09 -9.32
CA PRO A 11 11.34 -6.94 -10.02
C PRO A 11 9.92 -6.51 -9.66
N LEU A 12 9.13 -6.26 -10.71
CA LEU A 12 7.76 -5.75 -10.61
C LEU A 12 6.86 -6.64 -9.74
N TRP A 13 7.22 -7.93 -9.66
CA TRP A 13 6.46 -9.00 -9.00
C TRP A 13 7.18 -9.57 -7.77
N GLY A 14 8.17 -8.87 -7.22
CA GLY A 14 8.98 -9.37 -6.11
C GLY A 14 10.12 -10.30 -6.55
N TRP A 15 10.96 -10.69 -5.58
CA TRP A 15 12.21 -11.40 -5.82
C TRP A 15 11.99 -12.92 -5.77
N GLY A 16 12.59 -13.67 -6.68
CA GLY A 16 12.56 -15.14 -6.71
C GLY A 16 11.84 -15.78 -7.91
N PRO A 17 11.74 -17.11 -7.95
CA PRO A 17 11.08 -17.85 -9.04
C PRO A 17 9.61 -17.46 -9.20
N VAL A 18 9.07 -17.49 -10.42
CA VAL A 18 7.64 -17.19 -10.70
C VAL A 18 6.72 -18.09 -9.90
N ARG A 19 7.06 -19.38 -9.77
CA ARG A 19 6.30 -20.36 -9.00
C ARG A 19 6.15 -19.94 -7.54
N THR A 20 7.25 -19.62 -6.86
CA THR A 20 7.25 -19.18 -5.46
C THR A 20 6.42 -17.92 -5.27
N ARG A 21 6.47 -16.97 -6.22
CA ARG A 21 5.65 -15.75 -6.20
C ARG A 21 4.16 -16.04 -6.31
N LEU A 22 3.76 -16.93 -7.22
CA LEU A 22 2.37 -17.37 -7.36
C LEU A 22 1.89 -18.08 -6.09
N THR A 23 2.73 -18.91 -5.47
CA THR A 23 2.40 -19.58 -4.21
C THR A 23 2.17 -18.57 -3.08
N TYR A 24 3.05 -17.58 -2.92
CA TYR A 24 2.86 -16.53 -1.90
C TYR A 24 1.61 -15.69 -2.17
N LEU A 25 1.34 -15.34 -3.42
CA LEU A 25 0.11 -14.65 -3.80
C LEU A 25 -1.14 -15.47 -3.45
N ALA A 26 -1.14 -16.76 -3.80
CA ALA A 26 -2.26 -17.66 -3.52
C ALA A 26 -2.50 -17.81 -2.01
N VAL A 27 -1.45 -18.04 -1.22
CA VAL A 27 -1.54 -18.13 0.24
C VAL A 27 -2.07 -16.82 0.82
N PHE A 28 -1.55 -15.68 0.36
CA PHE A 28 -1.99 -14.37 0.83
C PHE A 28 -3.46 -14.11 0.50
N LEU A 29 -3.92 -14.45 -0.71
CA LEU A 29 -5.32 -14.30 -1.12
C LEU A 29 -6.24 -15.22 -0.29
N VAL A 30 -5.83 -16.46 -0.03
CA VAL A 30 -6.59 -17.39 0.81
C VAL A 30 -6.70 -16.86 2.24
N LEU A 31 -5.59 -16.40 2.84
CA LEU A 31 -5.61 -15.83 4.18
C LEU A 31 -6.46 -14.56 4.26
N SER A 32 -6.38 -13.70 3.24
CA SER A 32 -7.20 -12.49 3.13
C SER A 32 -8.69 -12.83 3.03
N PHE A 33 -9.03 -13.84 2.22
CA PHE A 33 -10.40 -14.31 2.09
C PHE A 33 -10.91 -14.89 3.41
N LEU A 34 -10.13 -15.76 4.06
CA LEU A 34 -10.48 -16.34 5.35
C LEU A 34 -10.66 -15.25 6.42
N TYR A 35 -9.78 -14.25 6.48
CA TYR A 35 -9.91 -13.12 7.40
C TYR A 35 -11.20 -12.34 7.18
N ALA A 36 -11.52 -12.02 5.92
CA ALA A 36 -12.75 -11.30 5.59
C ALA A 36 -14.01 -12.13 5.86
N TRP A 37 -13.95 -13.45 5.61
CA TRP A 37 -15.07 -14.38 5.79
C TRP A 37 -15.35 -14.70 7.26
N LEU A 38 -14.29 -14.86 8.07
CA LEU A 38 -14.38 -15.22 9.49
C LEU A 38 -14.56 -14.01 10.41
N SER A 39 -14.61 -12.79 9.87
CA SER A 39 -14.82 -11.57 10.67
C SER A 39 -16.20 -11.60 11.33
N ASP A 40 -16.23 -11.38 12.65
CA ASP A 40 -17.38 -11.62 13.56
C ASP A 40 -18.72 -10.91 13.24
N TYR A 41 -18.75 -9.94 12.32
CA TYR A 41 -19.91 -9.08 12.09
C TYR A 41 -20.63 -9.36 10.77
N ASN A 42 -19.96 -9.13 9.65
CA ASN A 42 -20.42 -9.45 8.31
C ASN A 42 -19.24 -9.30 7.32
N PHE A 43 -19.43 -9.79 6.09
CA PHE A 43 -18.41 -9.71 5.04
C PHE A 43 -18.04 -8.26 4.67
N ALA A 44 -18.96 -7.30 4.84
CA ALA A 44 -18.66 -5.88 4.63
C ALA A 44 -17.66 -5.37 5.69
N THR A 45 -17.90 -5.56 6.97
CA THR A 45 -16.98 -5.19 8.05
C THR A 45 -15.64 -5.93 7.93
N GLY A 46 -15.66 -7.22 7.57
CA GLY A 46 -14.44 -8.00 7.36
C GLY A 46 -13.55 -7.46 6.23
N THR A 47 -14.15 -7.13 5.09
CA THR A 47 -13.43 -6.49 3.96
C THR A 47 -12.97 -5.07 4.30
N GLY A 48 -13.74 -4.31 5.07
CA GLY A 48 -13.36 -2.98 5.58
C GLY A 48 -12.13 -3.04 6.49
N ASN A 49 -12.17 -3.91 7.50
CA ASN A 49 -11.05 -4.13 8.43
C ASN A 49 -9.79 -4.63 7.70
N LEU A 50 -9.96 -5.58 6.77
CA LEU A 50 -8.85 -6.08 5.96
C LEU A 50 -8.20 -4.95 5.15
N SER A 51 -9.01 -4.10 4.50
CA SER A 51 -8.49 -2.95 3.75
C SER A 51 -7.64 -2.05 4.64
N MET A 52 -8.09 -1.77 5.87
CA MET A 52 -7.38 -0.92 6.83
C MET A 52 -6.08 -1.56 7.32
N VAL A 53 -6.08 -2.87 7.61
CA VAL A 53 -4.87 -3.60 8.02
C VAL A 53 -3.82 -3.57 6.90
N LEU A 54 -4.22 -3.86 5.66
CA LEU A 54 -3.33 -3.82 4.50
C LEU A 54 -2.79 -2.40 4.27
N PHE A 55 -3.63 -1.39 4.44
CA PHE A 55 -3.26 0.00 4.31
C PHE A 55 -2.22 0.41 5.35
N LEU A 56 -2.44 0.08 6.63
CA LEU A 56 -1.50 0.35 7.71
C LEU A 56 -0.17 -0.37 7.48
N ALA A 57 -0.22 -1.66 7.15
CA ALA A 57 0.96 -2.46 6.84
C ALA A 57 1.78 -1.87 5.68
N ALA A 58 1.11 -1.38 4.63
CA ALA A 58 1.77 -0.70 3.52
C ALA A 58 2.51 0.55 4.00
N ASN A 59 1.88 1.35 4.87
CA ASN A 59 2.37 2.68 5.23
C ASN A 59 3.38 2.69 6.39
N VAL A 60 3.68 1.55 7.02
CA VAL A 60 4.83 1.37 7.94
C VAL A 60 6.17 1.70 7.27
N TYR A 61 6.25 1.62 5.93
CA TYR A 61 7.45 1.96 5.16
C TYR A 61 8.03 3.36 5.49
N PHE A 62 7.19 4.39 5.60
CA PHE A 62 7.65 5.77 5.83
C PHE A 62 8.25 6.02 7.22
N PRO A 63 7.59 5.68 8.35
CA PRO A 63 8.20 5.83 9.67
C PRO A 63 9.47 4.97 9.79
N PHE A 64 9.47 3.76 9.22
CA PHE A 64 10.66 2.90 9.21
C PHE A 64 11.82 3.54 8.45
N LYS A 65 11.57 4.11 7.26
CA LYS A 65 12.57 4.86 6.50
C LYS A 65 13.13 6.04 7.30
N ARG A 66 12.27 6.78 8.00
CA ARG A 66 12.68 7.93 8.81
C ARG A 66 13.57 7.51 9.97
N LEU A 67 13.25 6.40 10.65
CA LEU A 67 14.09 5.84 11.71
C LEU A 67 15.48 5.45 11.19
N LEU A 68 15.55 4.72 10.07
CA LEU A 68 16.84 4.32 9.50
C LEU A 68 17.74 5.52 9.13
N LEU A 69 17.14 6.57 8.56
CA LEU A 69 17.85 7.81 8.24
C LEU A 69 18.33 8.54 9.51
N HIS A 70 17.50 8.57 10.55
CA HIS A 70 17.84 9.18 11.84
C HIS A 70 19.04 8.48 12.51
N TYR A 71 19.04 7.14 12.51
CA TYR A 71 20.10 6.32 13.10
C TYR A 71 21.30 6.07 12.17
N ARG A 72 21.29 6.61 10.94
CA ARG A 72 22.38 6.48 9.93
C ARG A 72 22.83 5.03 9.68
N ILE A 73 21.91 4.07 9.71
CA ILE A 73 22.23 2.65 9.55
C ILE A 73 22.66 2.38 8.09
N LYS A 74 23.92 1.96 7.90
CA LYS A 74 24.50 1.67 6.58
C LYS A 74 24.10 0.26 6.09
N GLY A 75 24.09 0.07 4.77
CA GLY A 75 23.84 -1.25 4.16
C GLY A 75 22.37 -1.68 4.05
N VAL A 76 21.42 -0.87 4.53
CA VAL A 76 19.98 -1.23 4.56
C VAL A 76 19.24 -0.86 3.26
N GLN A 77 19.92 -0.24 2.29
CA GLN A 77 19.28 0.23 1.06
C GLN A 77 18.59 -0.90 0.27
N SER A 78 19.21 -2.09 0.21
CA SER A 78 18.60 -3.27 -0.43
C SER A 78 17.32 -3.73 0.27
N PHE A 79 17.27 -3.65 1.61
CA PHE A 79 16.07 -3.94 2.39
C PHE A 79 14.98 -2.90 2.15
N MET A 80 15.34 -1.61 2.12
CA MET A 80 14.39 -0.53 1.87
C MET A 80 13.79 -0.56 0.46
N ASN A 81 14.60 -0.91 -0.54
CA ASN A 81 14.10 -1.11 -1.89
C ASN A 81 13.09 -2.27 -1.97
N ARG A 82 13.32 -3.37 -1.21
CA ARG A 82 12.35 -4.46 -1.08
C ARG A 82 11.08 -4.03 -0.36
N LEU A 83 11.21 -3.31 0.74
CA LEU A 83 10.07 -2.80 1.51
C LEU A 83 9.23 -1.81 0.69
N LEU A 84 9.84 -1.02 -0.18
CA LEU A 84 9.13 -0.14 -1.12
C LEU A 84 8.25 -0.91 -2.10
N VAL A 85 8.71 -2.06 -2.61
CA VAL A 85 7.89 -2.93 -3.48
C VAL A 85 6.69 -3.47 -2.71
N TYR A 86 6.89 -3.90 -1.46
CA TYR A 86 5.79 -4.32 -0.60
C TYR A 86 4.80 -3.18 -0.30
N HIS A 87 5.29 -1.97 -0.03
CA HIS A 87 4.46 -0.78 0.17
C HIS A 87 3.53 -0.52 -1.03
N ILE A 88 4.05 -0.63 -2.26
CA ILE A 88 3.27 -0.42 -3.48
C ILE A 88 2.21 -1.52 -3.61
N TRP A 89 2.61 -2.79 -3.50
CA TRP A 89 1.68 -3.92 -3.64
C TRP A 89 0.60 -3.95 -2.56
N LEU A 90 0.96 -3.67 -1.30
CA LEU A 90 0.00 -3.65 -0.19
C LEU A 90 -0.98 -2.49 -0.33
N ASN A 91 -0.57 -1.31 -0.79
CA ASN A 91 -1.50 -0.21 -1.09
C ASN A 91 -2.45 -0.59 -2.25
N THR A 92 -1.94 -1.23 -3.32
CA THR A 92 -2.77 -1.71 -4.43
C THR A 92 -3.79 -2.74 -3.97
N LEU A 93 -3.37 -3.72 -3.16
CA LEU A 93 -4.26 -4.75 -2.62
C LEU A 93 -5.28 -4.16 -1.66
N SER A 94 -4.85 -3.25 -0.79
CA SER A 94 -5.73 -2.51 0.11
C SER A 94 -6.80 -1.73 -0.68
N PHE A 95 -6.43 -1.08 -1.78
CA PHE A 95 -7.37 -0.37 -2.66
C PHE A 95 -8.38 -1.31 -3.32
N LEU A 96 -7.93 -2.46 -3.84
CA LEU A 96 -8.83 -3.46 -4.41
C LEU A 96 -9.83 -4.00 -3.38
N VAL A 97 -9.36 -4.30 -2.17
CA VAL A 97 -10.24 -4.73 -1.08
C VAL A 97 -11.21 -3.60 -0.68
N ALA A 98 -10.76 -2.35 -0.67
CA ALA A 98 -11.63 -1.19 -0.41
C ALA A 98 -12.71 -1.01 -1.49
N CYS A 99 -12.41 -1.28 -2.77
CA CYS A 99 -13.41 -1.31 -3.84
C CYS A 99 -14.46 -2.41 -3.62
N VAL A 100 -14.02 -3.62 -3.24
CA VAL A 100 -14.91 -4.74 -2.91
C VAL A 100 -15.79 -4.39 -1.70
N HIS A 101 -15.19 -3.86 -0.64
CA HIS A 101 -15.89 -3.36 0.53
C HIS A 101 -16.96 -2.33 0.15
N CYS A 102 -16.60 -1.33 -0.66
CA CYS A 102 -17.52 -0.28 -1.11
C CYS A 102 -18.69 -0.85 -1.92
N TYR A 103 -18.43 -1.84 -2.78
CA TYR A 103 -19.46 -2.50 -3.57
C TYR A 103 -20.46 -3.27 -2.70
N ILE A 104 -19.97 -4.04 -1.72
CA ILE A 104 -20.80 -4.87 -0.84
C ILE A 104 -21.58 -4.02 0.15
N ALA A 105 -20.95 -2.96 0.66
CA ALA A 105 -21.55 -2.14 1.69
C ALA A 105 -22.74 -1.31 1.17
N LEU A 106 -22.83 -1.03 -0.15
CA LEU A 106 -23.91 -0.23 -0.77
C LEU A 106 -24.04 1.19 -0.18
N TRP A 107 -22.93 1.82 0.24
CA TRP A 107 -22.98 3.07 1.02
C TRP A 107 -23.30 4.30 0.16
N GLY A 108 -24.20 5.15 0.69
CA GLY A 108 -24.45 6.54 0.26
C GLY A 108 -23.62 7.59 1.02
N ASN A 109 -22.59 7.19 1.77
CA ASN A 109 -21.78 8.13 2.56
C ASN A 109 -20.68 8.78 1.71
N TYR A 110 -20.83 10.08 1.47
CA TYR A 110 -19.89 10.88 0.69
C TYR A 110 -18.44 10.86 1.22
N TRP A 111 -18.23 10.69 2.53
CA TRP A 111 -16.88 10.65 3.12
C TRP A 111 -16.11 9.39 2.75
N LEU A 112 -16.78 8.24 2.69
CA LEU A 112 -16.14 6.98 2.27
C LEU A 112 -15.89 6.93 0.76
N MET A 113 -16.79 7.51 -0.04
CA MET A 113 -16.53 7.70 -1.48
C MET A 113 -15.34 8.61 -1.73
N LEU A 114 -15.21 9.70 -0.97
CA LEU A 114 -14.05 10.58 -1.03
C LEU A 114 -12.78 9.83 -0.64
N ALA A 115 -12.81 9.07 0.46
CA ALA A 115 -11.68 8.25 0.89
C ALA A 115 -11.25 7.25 -0.18
N LEU A 116 -12.20 6.54 -0.81
CA LEU A 116 -11.92 5.58 -1.89
C LEU A 116 -11.28 6.28 -3.11
N THR A 117 -11.77 7.47 -3.46
CA THR A 117 -11.24 8.24 -4.60
C THR A 117 -9.83 8.73 -4.31
N LEU A 118 -9.57 9.26 -3.11
CA LEU A 118 -8.24 9.67 -2.67
C LEU A 118 -7.27 8.48 -2.62
N MET A 119 -7.73 7.32 -2.14
CA MET A 119 -6.96 6.08 -2.09
C MET A 119 -6.59 5.60 -3.49
N GLY A 120 -7.55 5.62 -4.42
CA GLY A 120 -7.32 5.29 -5.83
C GLY A 120 -6.32 6.24 -6.47
N LEU A 121 -6.45 7.54 -6.24
CA LEU A 121 -5.51 8.55 -6.75
C LEU A 121 -4.09 8.30 -6.22
N LEU A 122 -3.93 8.10 -4.91
CA LEU A 122 -2.65 7.84 -4.28
C LEU A 122 -2.00 6.56 -4.80
N THR A 123 -2.78 5.48 -4.90
CA THR A 123 -2.33 4.17 -5.39
C THR A 123 -1.90 4.26 -6.85
N PHE A 124 -2.73 4.88 -7.70
CA PHE A 124 -2.45 5.00 -9.14
C PHE A 124 -1.26 5.92 -9.41
N CYS A 125 -1.20 7.10 -8.79
CA CYS A 125 -0.06 8.00 -8.92
C CYS A 125 1.23 7.38 -8.37
N GLY A 126 1.16 6.67 -7.24
CA GLY A 126 2.29 5.94 -6.67
C GLY A 126 2.82 4.85 -7.59
N PHE A 127 1.92 4.07 -8.19
CA PHE A 127 2.26 3.02 -9.15
C PHE A 127 2.86 3.59 -10.45
N LEU A 128 2.26 4.63 -11.02
CA LEU A 128 2.79 5.33 -12.20
C LEU A 128 4.17 5.94 -11.95
N MET A 129 4.36 6.56 -10.78
CA MET A 129 5.66 7.09 -10.39
C MET A 129 6.72 6.00 -10.32
N TRP A 130 6.37 4.83 -9.81
CA TRP A 130 7.31 3.71 -9.75
C TRP A 130 7.67 3.14 -11.12
N ILE A 131 6.71 3.04 -12.05
CA ILE A 131 6.99 2.64 -13.44
C ILE A 131 7.89 3.66 -14.13
N LYS A 132 7.58 4.96 -13.97
CA LYS A 132 8.27 6.04 -14.69
C LYS A 132 9.62 6.41 -14.08
N TYR A 133 9.76 6.31 -12.76
CA TYR A 133 10.94 6.70 -12.02
C TYR A 133 11.42 5.54 -11.16
N GLN A 134 12.39 4.76 -11.67
CA GLN A 134 13.10 3.78 -10.87
C GLN A 134 13.77 4.48 -9.65
N PRO A 135 13.79 3.83 -8.46
CA PRO A 135 14.24 4.46 -7.22
C PRO A 135 15.75 4.68 -7.25
N GLY A 136 16.13 5.89 -7.65
CA GLY A 136 17.52 6.35 -7.73
C GLY A 136 17.63 7.77 -8.27
N HIS A 137 16.69 8.21 -9.13
CA HIS A 137 16.77 9.50 -9.84
C HIS A 137 15.90 10.63 -9.28
N VAL A 138 15.32 10.47 -8.09
CA VAL A 138 14.16 11.28 -7.66
C VAL A 138 14.58 12.51 -6.84
N LYS A 139 15.19 13.51 -7.48
CA LYS A 139 15.34 14.87 -6.89
C LYS A 139 14.06 15.72 -7.01
N LYS A 140 13.22 15.46 -8.02
CA LYS A 140 11.92 16.15 -8.23
C LYS A 140 10.72 15.52 -7.50
N GLY A 141 10.83 14.29 -6.99
CA GLY A 141 9.71 13.63 -6.32
C GLY A 141 9.50 14.04 -4.86
N ILE A 142 10.34 14.92 -4.29
CA ILE A 142 10.15 15.46 -2.93
C ILE A 142 8.82 16.22 -2.83
N TYR A 143 8.46 17.02 -3.84
CA TYR A 143 7.18 17.73 -3.89
C TYR A 143 5.98 16.78 -3.97
N ILE A 144 6.09 15.73 -4.78
CA ILE A 144 5.02 14.73 -4.91
C ILE A 144 4.86 13.95 -3.60
N LEU A 145 5.95 13.69 -2.88
CA LEU A 145 5.94 13.00 -1.59
C LEU A 145 5.19 13.80 -0.51
N HIS A 146 5.33 15.13 -0.50
CA HIS A 146 4.56 15.99 0.41
C HIS A 146 3.07 16.03 0.07
N THR A 147 2.71 16.15 -1.21
CA THR A 147 1.30 16.08 -1.62
C THR A 147 0.70 14.72 -1.30
N GLN A 148 1.45 13.63 -1.46
CA GLN A 148 1.02 12.28 -1.09
C GLN A 148 0.79 12.14 0.42
N GLN A 149 1.65 12.73 1.26
CA GLN A 149 1.48 12.73 2.71
C GLN A 149 0.25 13.53 3.16
N LEU A 150 0.03 14.71 2.57
CA LEU A 150 -1.16 15.51 2.88
C LEU A 150 -2.44 14.77 2.50
N LEU A 151 -2.51 14.23 1.27
CA LEU A 151 -3.65 13.46 0.80
C LEU A 151 -3.87 12.20 1.64
N PHE A 152 -2.80 11.56 2.13
CA PHE A 152 -2.88 10.43 3.05
C PHE A 152 -3.58 10.80 4.36
N PHE A 153 -3.25 11.94 4.98
CA PHE A 153 -3.92 12.41 6.20
C PHE A 153 -5.38 12.79 5.95
N VAL A 154 -5.67 13.47 4.83
CA VAL A 154 -7.05 13.81 4.44
C VAL A 154 -7.88 12.54 4.24
N MET A 155 -7.29 11.52 3.60
CA MET A 155 -7.94 10.24 3.38
C MET A 155 -8.16 9.46 4.69
N LEU A 156 -7.18 9.44 5.60
CA LEU A 156 -7.37 8.87 6.95
C LEU A 156 -8.51 9.56 7.70
N PHE A 157 -8.56 10.89 7.65
CA PHE A 157 -9.65 11.66 8.25
C PHE A 157 -11.00 11.30 7.63
N ALA A 158 -11.08 11.20 6.30
CA ALA A 158 -12.28 10.82 5.58
C ALA A 158 -12.73 9.38 5.93
N MET A 159 -11.80 8.43 6.08
CA MET A 159 -12.08 7.05 6.51
C MET A 159 -12.65 7.01 7.93
N LEU A 160 -11.99 7.70 8.87
CA LEU A 160 -12.43 7.77 10.26
C LEU A 160 -13.79 8.43 10.37
N LYS A 161 -13.97 9.60 9.74
CA LYS A 161 -15.24 10.33 9.75
C LYS A 161 -16.35 9.57 9.05
N GLY A 162 -16.05 8.88 7.94
CA GLY A 162 -17.01 8.02 7.25
C GLY A 162 -17.52 6.90 8.15
N HIS A 163 -16.63 6.22 8.89
CA HIS A 163 -17.01 5.15 9.81
C HIS A 163 -17.68 5.64 11.11
N TYR A 164 -17.40 6.88 11.53
CA TYR A 164 -18.01 7.47 12.75
C TYR A 164 -19.41 8.05 12.53
N VAL A 165 -19.86 8.22 11.29
CA VAL A 165 -21.19 8.79 10.95
C VAL A 165 -22.27 7.70 10.87
N PHE A 166 -22.08 6.61 11.61
CA PHE A 166 -23.15 5.66 11.95
C PHE A 166 -23.76 6.03 13.30
#